data_AF-A0A8S1HFY9-F1
#
_entry.id   AF-A0A8S1HFY9-F1
#
_cell.length_a   1.000
_cell.length_b   1.000
_cell.length_c   1.000
_cell.angle_alpha   90.00
_cell.angle_beta   90.00
_cell.angle_gamma   90.00
#
_symmetry.space_group_name_H-M   'P 1'
#
loop_
_entity.id
_entity.type
_entity.pdbx_description
1 polymer ?
#
loop_
_entity_poly.entity_id
_entity_poly.type
_entity_poly.pdbx_seq_one_letter_code
_entity_poly.pdbx_strand_id
1 'polypeptide(L)'
;MGGAHSLATTDPQTKEKVEKLFRQNNRSNRSRSLDNRQARPPTRPVGGSHSAKYPKQRCLTNYVPRYEESVDTDMGRTFGNKNLTDNDKRAIVVGRQNGLTMMTLAGMFGVTKAGISQFLKRQKAQDGSTNSQRTGRPRVTDRNDDRNILKTSRTNPRLTAPAIRREVFLNSPSPPSVSTVKRRLNAAGIMGRRPKKKPLISEKNRVARVKLEQDSVVRRNGPPPCFTKGNWYFG
;
A
#
# COMPACT_ATOMS: atom_id res chain seq x y z
N MET A 1 -6.78 -46.79 44.17
CA MET A 1 -8.16 -46.39 44.49
C MET A 1 -8.44 -45.07 43.79
N GLY A 2 -8.98 -45.10 42.58
CA GLY A 2 -9.25 -43.91 41.77
C GLY A 2 -10.57 -43.25 42.18
N GLY A 3 -10.53 -41.97 42.54
CA GLY A 3 -11.72 -41.15 42.77
C GLY A 3 -12.20 -40.54 41.45
N ALA A 4 -13.40 -40.94 41.01
CA ALA A 4 -14.07 -40.37 39.86
C ALA A 4 -14.62 -38.98 40.20
N HIS A 5 -14.20 -37.95 39.47
CA HIS A 5 -14.84 -36.63 39.50
C HIS A 5 -16.18 -36.73 38.76
N SER A 6 -17.28 -36.54 39.49
CA SER A 6 -18.64 -36.55 38.96
C SER A 6 -18.87 -35.36 38.02
N LEU A 7 -19.35 -35.66 36.82
CA LEU A 7 -19.84 -34.68 35.86
C LEU A 7 -21.08 -34.00 36.45
N ALA A 8 -20.95 -32.73 36.84
CA ALA A 8 -22.05 -31.94 37.37
C ALA A 8 -23.16 -31.78 36.31
N THR A 9 -24.28 -32.45 36.53
CA THR A 9 -25.52 -32.27 35.78
C THR A 9 -26.06 -30.87 36.07
N THR A 10 -25.75 -29.90 35.21
CA THR A 10 -26.25 -28.52 35.35
C THR A 10 -27.77 -28.52 35.21
N ASP A 11 -28.47 -28.13 36.27
CA ASP A 11 -29.92 -27.93 36.32
C ASP A 11 -30.38 -27.05 35.15
N PRO A 12 -31.37 -27.48 34.33
CA PRO A 12 -31.86 -26.72 33.17
C PRO A 12 -32.26 -25.28 33.53
N GLN A 13 -32.75 -25.02 34.74
CA GLN A 13 -33.08 -23.66 35.17
C GLN A 13 -31.84 -22.76 35.28
N THR A 14 -30.69 -23.31 35.68
CA THR A 14 -29.43 -22.56 35.77
C THR A 14 -28.85 -22.24 34.40
N LYS A 15 -28.94 -23.17 33.44
CA LYS A 15 -28.55 -22.94 32.04
C LYS A 15 -29.39 -21.83 31.40
N GLU A 16 -30.71 -21.85 31.62
CA GLU A 16 -31.61 -20.82 31.09
C GLU A 16 -31.35 -19.45 31.72
N LYS A 17 -31.04 -19.40 33.02
CA LYS A 17 -30.70 -18.17 33.75
C LYS A 17 -29.40 -17.54 33.22
N VAL A 18 -28.38 -18.37 32.98
CA VAL A 18 -27.09 -17.94 32.40
C VAL A 18 -27.29 -17.44 30.97
N GLU A 19 -28.11 -18.12 30.17
CA GLU A 19 -28.37 -17.73 28.80
C GLU A 19 -29.22 -16.44 28.70
N LYS A 20 -30.20 -16.25 29.59
CA LYS A 20 -30.95 -14.98 29.73
C LYS A 20 -30.03 -13.81 30.10
N LEU A 21 -29.08 -14.00 31.02
CA LEU A 21 -28.06 -13.01 31.37
C LEU A 21 -27.13 -12.70 30.19
N PHE A 22 -26.71 -13.71 29.43
CA PHE A 22 -25.86 -13.54 28.24
C PHE A 22 -26.61 -12.79 27.11
N ARG A 23 -27.91 -13.05 26.94
CA ARG A 23 -28.77 -12.32 25.99
C ARG A 23 -29.00 -10.87 26.45
N GLN A 24 -29.18 -10.61 27.75
CA GLN A 24 -29.33 -9.24 28.28
C GLN A 24 -28.04 -8.41 28.12
N ASN A 25 -26.86 -8.99 28.38
CA ASN A 25 -25.58 -8.29 28.19
C ASN A 25 -25.25 -8.02 26.72
N ASN A 26 -25.65 -8.89 25.80
CA ASN A 26 -25.51 -8.63 24.36
C ASN A 26 -26.58 -7.67 23.82
N ARG A 27 -27.73 -7.54 24.49
CA ARG A 27 -28.77 -6.54 24.18
C ARG A 27 -28.34 -5.14 24.62
N SER A 28 -27.71 -5.00 25.80
CA SER A 28 -27.21 -3.70 26.30
C SER A 28 -26.01 -3.18 25.48
N ASN A 29 -25.16 -4.08 24.96
CA ASN A 29 -24.01 -3.72 24.12
C ASN A 29 -24.39 -3.40 22.66
N ARG A 30 -25.54 -3.88 22.15
CA ARG A 30 -26.01 -3.56 20.80
C ARG A 30 -26.78 -2.22 20.76
N SER A 31 -27.53 -1.91 21.82
CA SER A 31 -28.29 -0.65 21.93
C SER A 31 -27.43 0.57 22.28
N ARG A 32 -26.29 0.41 22.96
CA ARG A 32 -25.39 1.54 23.28
C ARG A 32 -24.57 2.06 22.09
N SER A 33 -24.61 1.39 20.94
CA SER A 33 -23.84 1.81 19.76
C SER A 33 -24.53 2.83 18.84
N LEU A 34 -25.75 3.28 19.18
CA LEU A 34 -26.46 4.32 18.42
C LEU A 34 -26.79 5.61 19.19
N ASP A 35 -26.51 5.70 20.49
CA ASP A 35 -26.86 6.88 21.31
C ASP A 35 -25.65 7.65 21.87
N ASN A 36 -24.49 7.56 21.21
CA ASN A 36 -23.41 8.55 21.35
C ASN A 36 -23.17 9.33 20.05
N ARG A 37 -24.24 9.53 19.28
CA ARG A 37 -24.34 10.79 18.55
C ARG A 37 -24.63 11.84 19.62
N GLN A 38 -23.58 12.45 20.15
CA GLN A 38 -23.68 13.83 20.62
C GLN A 38 -24.56 14.54 19.59
N ALA A 39 -25.73 15.02 20.01
CA ALA A 39 -26.54 15.88 19.21
C ALA A 39 -25.58 16.94 18.66
N ARG A 40 -25.29 16.87 17.36
CA ARG A 40 -24.61 17.99 16.72
C ARG A 40 -25.59 19.14 16.95
N PRO A 41 -25.17 20.24 17.62
CA PRO A 41 -26.03 21.41 17.69
C PRO A 41 -26.46 21.73 16.26
N PRO A 42 -27.71 22.18 16.05
CA PRO A 42 -28.21 22.52 14.72
C PRO A 42 -27.14 23.34 14.03
N THR A 43 -26.81 22.93 12.80
CA THR A 43 -25.87 23.65 11.95
C THR A 43 -26.16 25.14 12.10
N ARG A 44 -25.18 25.91 12.58
CA ARG A 44 -25.27 27.38 12.67
C ARG A 44 -25.93 27.86 11.37
N PRO A 45 -26.90 28.79 11.43
CA PRO A 45 -27.56 29.27 10.23
C PRO A 45 -26.48 29.66 9.24
N VAL A 46 -26.51 29.02 8.08
CA VAL A 46 -25.65 29.35 6.94
C VAL A 46 -25.75 30.87 6.82
N GLY A 47 -24.62 31.54 7.05
CA GLY A 47 -24.60 32.99 7.18
C GLY A 47 -25.39 33.58 6.02
N GLY A 48 -26.49 34.25 6.33
CA GLY A 48 -27.08 35.18 5.40
C GLY A 48 -25.95 36.12 5.03
N SER A 49 -25.51 36.08 3.78
CA SER A 49 -24.55 37.01 3.23
C SER A 49 -24.99 38.40 3.71
N HIS A 50 -24.10 39.20 4.32
CA HIS A 50 -24.41 40.59 4.68
C HIS A 50 -25.00 41.40 3.49
N SER A 51 -24.79 40.92 2.27
CA SER A 51 -25.42 41.38 1.02
C SER A 51 -26.95 41.25 0.96
N ALA A 52 -27.59 40.38 1.74
CA ALA A 52 -29.05 40.22 1.74
C ALA A 52 -29.76 41.31 2.58
N LYS A 53 -29.01 42.00 3.46
CA LYS A 53 -29.53 43.11 4.28
C LYS A 53 -29.49 44.46 3.56
N TYR A 54 -28.67 44.61 2.52
CA TYR A 54 -28.56 45.83 1.74
C TYR A 54 -28.50 45.46 0.25
N PRO A 55 -29.63 45.51 -0.49
CA PRO A 55 -29.57 45.40 -1.93
C PRO A 55 -28.73 46.58 -2.44
N LYS A 56 -27.53 46.30 -2.94
CA LYS A 56 -26.74 47.33 -3.62
C LYS A 56 -27.56 47.77 -4.82
N GLN A 57 -28.11 48.98 -4.77
CA GLN A 57 -28.62 49.64 -5.96
C GLN A 57 -27.45 49.67 -6.95
N ARG A 58 -27.52 48.82 -7.97
CA ARG A 58 -26.55 48.83 -9.06
C ARG A 58 -26.88 50.08 -9.85
N CYS A 59 -26.21 51.20 -9.55
CA CYS A 59 -26.18 52.31 -10.50
C CYS A 59 -25.53 51.75 -11.77
N LEU A 60 -26.33 51.63 -12.82
CA LEU A 60 -25.86 51.30 -14.16
C LEU A 60 -25.03 52.51 -14.61
N THR A 61 -23.74 52.50 -14.32
CA THR A 61 -22.82 53.37 -15.03
C THR A 61 -22.72 52.78 -16.43
N ASN A 62 -23.18 53.55 -17.42
CA ASN A 62 -23.01 53.23 -18.83
C ASN A 62 -21.51 53.34 -19.17
N TYR A 63 -20.73 52.32 -18.81
CA TYR A 63 -19.38 52.16 -19.31
C TYR A 63 -19.46 51.44 -20.65
N VAL A 64 -19.26 52.19 -21.73
CA VAL A 64 -19.16 51.66 -23.09
C VAL A 64 -17.73 51.15 -23.29
N PRO A 65 -17.49 49.83 -23.47
CA PRO A 65 -16.18 49.35 -23.83
C PRO A 65 -15.97 49.63 -25.32
N ARG A 66 -15.15 50.65 -25.61
CA ARG A 66 -14.51 50.81 -26.92
C ARG A 66 -13.27 49.92 -26.90
N TYR A 67 -13.30 48.79 -27.61
CA TYR A 67 -12.22 48.22 -28.42
C TYR A 67 -12.69 46.86 -28.97
N GLU A 68 -12.99 46.83 -30.26
CA GLU A 68 -13.09 45.62 -31.06
C GLU A 68 -11.68 45.05 -31.25
N GLU A 69 -11.44 43.86 -30.71
CA GLU A 69 -10.56 42.85 -31.30
C GLU A 69 -11.03 41.51 -30.74
N SER A 70 -11.79 40.79 -31.57
CA SER A 70 -12.36 39.48 -31.27
C SER A 70 -11.25 38.44 -31.19
N VAL A 71 -10.73 38.23 -29.98
CA VAL A 71 -10.29 36.89 -29.57
C VAL A 71 -11.45 36.27 -28.81
N ASP A 72 -11.91 35.10 -29.24
CA ASP A 72 -12.88 34.27 -28.55
C ASP A 72 -12.32 33.76 -27.21
N THR A 73 -11.97 34.68 -26.30
CA THR A 73 -11.72 34.38 -24.91
C THR A 73 -13.06 34.07 -24.27
N ASP A 74 -13.43 32.80 -24.34
CA ASP A 74 -14.40 32.14 -23.48
C ASP A 74 -14.09 32.46 -22.01
N MET A 75 -14.65 33.56 -21.51
CA MET A 75 -14.52 34.07 -20.14
C MET A 75 -15.14 33.12 -19.09
N GLY A 76 -15.65 31.95 -19.50
CA GLY A 76 -16.33 30.96 -18.65
C GLY A 76 -15.48 29.74 -18.26
N ARG A 77 -14.30 29.53 -18.85
CA ARG A 77 -13.45 28.38 -18.47
C ARG A 77 -12.69 28.67 -17.17
N THR A 78 -13.17 28.15 -16.06
CA THR A 78 -12.33 27.95 -14.87
C THR A 78 -11.23 26.95 -15.25
N PHE A 79 -10.01 27.45 -15.45
CA PHE A 79 -8.86 26.57 -15.72
C PHE A 79 -8.65 25.68 -14.49
N GLY A 80 -9.08 24.41 -14.59
CA GLY A 80 -8.87 23.41 -13.54
C GLY A 80 -7.38 23.21 -13.25
N ASN A 81 -7.09 22.54 -12.13
CA ASN A 81 -5.72 22.21 -11.73
C ASN A 81 -5.11 21.18 -12.69
N LYS A 82 -4.58 21.65 -13.82
CA LYS A 82 -3.81 20.83 -14.74
C LYS A 82 -2.35 20.77 -14.33
N ASN A 83 -1.77 19.57 -14.39
CA ASN A 83 -0.33 19.41 -14.26
C ASN A 83 0.31 19.73 -15.61
N LEU A 84 1.19 20.73 -15.65
CA LEU A 84 1.96 21.05 -16.85
C LEU A 84 2.84 19.87 -17.24
N THR A 85 2.83 19.49 -18.53
CA THR A 85 3.78 18.52 -19.06
C THR A 85 5.18 19.13 -19.11
N ASP A 86 6.22 18.31 -19.22
CA ASP A 86 7.59 18.84 -19.29
C ASP A 86 7.84 19.66 -20.56
N ASN A 87 7.12 19.35 -21.66
CA ASN A 87 7.13 20.16 -22.88
C ASN A 87 6.50 21.55 -22.63
N ASP A 88 5.34 21.61 -21.97
CA ASP A 88 4.68 22.89 -21.65
C ASP A 88 5.56 23.74 -20.74
N LYS A 89 6.20 23.13 -19.74
CA LYS A 89 7.13 23.83 -18.83
C LYS A 89 8.28 24.46 -19.60
N ARG A 90 8.91 23.73 -20.52
CA ARG A 90 9.99 24.25 -21.37
C ARG A 90 9.51 25.39 -22.25
N ALA A 91 8.37 25.22 -22.92
CA ALA A 91 7.80 26.23 -23.80
C ALA A 91 7.40 27.51 -23.04
N ILE A 92 6.90 27.40 -21.81
CA ILE A 92 6.61 28.54 -20.93
C ILE A 92 7.89 29.30 -20.55
N VAL A 93 8.98 28.59 -20.25
CA VAL A 93 10.27 29.22 -19.92
C VAL A 93 10.83 29.97 -21.13
N VAL A 94 10.87 29.32 -22.30
CA VAL A 94 11.34 29.94 -23.55
C VAL A 94 10.45 31.13 -23.94
N GLY A 95 9.12 30.97 -23.89
CA GLY A 95 8.18 32.04 -24.18
C GLY A 95 8.34 33.24 -23.24
N ARG A 96 8.68 33.00 -21.97
CA ARG A 96 8.99 34.07 -21.02
C ARG A 96 10.33 34.76 -21.32
N GLN A 97 11.34 34.02 -21.75
CA GLN A 97 12.63 34.61 -22.19
C GLN A 97 12.45 35.48 -23.44
N ASN A 98 11.53 35.09 -24.34
CA ASN A 98 11.16 35.86 -25.53
C ASN A 98 10.22 37.06 -25.26
N GLY A 99 9.97 37.39 -23.99
CA GLY A 99 9.19 38.58 -23.61
C GLY A 99 7.68 38.41 -23.57
N LEU A 100 7.13 37.21 -23.78
CA LEU A 100 5.69 36.99 -23.71
C LEU A 100 5.14 37.29 -22.31
N THR A 101 3.94 37.88 -22.28
CA THR A 101 3.26 38.19 -21.02
C THR A 101 2.74 36.90 -20.37
N MET A 102 2.59 36.92 -19.04
CA MET A 102 1.99 35.81 -18.30
C MET A 102 0.56 35.50 -18.74
N MET A 103 -0.18 36.52 -19.18
CA MET A 103 -1.56 36.34 -19.63
C MET A 103 -1.62 35.62 -20.97
N THR A 104 -0.74 35.99 -21.90
CA THR A 104 -0.63 35.33 -23.21
C THR A 104 -0.26 33.86 -23.05
N LEU A 105 0.75 33.56 -22.22
CA LEU A 105 1.14 32.17 -21.92
C LEU A 105 0.01 31.41 -21.21
N ALA A 106 -0.73 32.07 -20.31
CA ALA A 106 -1.88 31.48 -19.62
C ALA A 106 -2.96 31.04 -20.62
N GLY A 107 -3.30 31.90 -21.58
CA GLY A 107 -4.25 31.60 -22.65
C GLY A 107 -3.77 30.46 -23.55
N MET A 108 -2.53 30.53 -24.05
CA MET A 108 -1.96 29.53 -24.96
C MET A 108 -1.97 28.12 -24.38
N PHE A 109 -1.54 27.98 -23.12
CA PHE A 109 -1.47 26.68 -22.49
C PHE A 109 -2.80 26.30 -21.83
N GLY A 110 -3.67 27.25 -21.47
CA GLY A 110 -4.87 27.01 -20.66
C GLY A 110 -4.58 26.83 -19.18
N VAL A 111 -3.63 27.61 -18.62
CA VAL A 111 -3.32 27.67 -17.18
C VAL A 111 -3.84 28.99 -16.64
N THR A 112 -4.11 29.09 -15.34
CA THR A 112 -4.25 30.39 -14.70
C THR A 112 -2.91 31.17 -14.70
N LYS A 113 -2.98 32.50 -14.81
CA LYS A 113 -1.82 33.42 -14.64
C LYS A 113 -1.05 33.12 -13.34
N ALA A 114 -1.78 32.83 -12.26
CA ALA A 114 -1.21 32.47 -10.96
C ALA A 114 -0.38 31.18 -11.04
N GLY A 115 -0.88 30.16 -11.75
CA GLY A 115 -0.15 28.91 -11.98
C GLY A 115 1.19 29.11 -12.69
N ILE A 116 1.23 29.95 -13.74
CA ILE A 116 2.47 30.29 -14.45
C ILE A 116 3.43 31.08 -13.55
N SER A 117 2.92 32.09 -12.84
CA SER A 117 3.73 32.87 -11.90
C SER A 117 4.37 31.98 -10.83
N GLN A 118 3.60 31.07 -10.25
CA GLN A 118 4.10 30.14 -9.23
C GLN A 118 5.08 29.11 -9.83
N PHE A 119 4.83 28.64 -11.04
CA PHE A 119 5.76 27.77 -11.77
C PHE A 119 7.12 28.46 -11.99
N LEU A 120 7.14 29.67 -12.55
CA LEU A 120 8.39 30.40 -12.80
C LEU A 120 9.15 30.74 -11.52
N LYS A 121 8.44 31.04 -10.42
CA LYS A 121 9.06 31.21 -9.10
C LYS A 121 9.74 29.93 -8.63
N ARG A 122 9.08 28.77 -8.77
CA ARG A 122 9.67 27.47 -8.41
C ARG A 122 10.85 27.12 -9.30
N GLN A 123 10.74 27.34 -10.61
CA GLN A 123 11.80 27.08 -11.59
C GLN A 123 13.08 27.85 -11.23
N LYS A 124 12.95 29.13 -10.85
CA LYS A 124 14.08 29.96 -10.38
C LYS A 124 14.67 29.48 -9.06
N ALA A 125 13.84 28.99 -8.14
CA ALA A 125 14.31 28.49 -6.84
C ALA A 125 14.97 27.10 -6.93
N GLN A 126 14.65 26.32 -7.96
CA GLN A 126 15.11 24.94 -8.15
C GLN A 126 16.21 24.84 -9.22
N ASP A 127 16.67 25.94 -9.81
CA ASP A 127 17.59 25.99 -10.96
C ASP A 127 17.19 25.04 -12.10
N GLY A 128 15.88 24.90 -12.29
CA GLY A 128 15.29 23.99 -13.28
C GLY A 128 15.34 22.49 -12.97
N SER A 129 15.65 22.13 -11.74
CA SER A 129 15.42 20.77 -11.24
C SER A 129 13.94 20.39 -11.33
N THR A 130 13.67 19.20 -11.82
CA THR A 130 12.31 18.64 -11.88
C THR A 130 11.76 18.42 -10.48
N ASN A 131 10.44 18.56 -10.30
CA ASN A 131 9.79 18.21 -9.03
C ASN A 131 10.21 16.80 -8.58
N SER A 132 10.83 16.72 -7.41
CA SER A 132 11.20 15.43 -6.81
C SER A 132 9.95 14.61 -6.51
N GLN A 133 10.10 13.29 -6.61
CA GLN A 133 9.05 12.36 -6.21
C GLN A 133 8.75 12.57 -4.72
N ARG A 134 7.46 12.60 -4.38
CA ARG A 134 7.04 12.69 -2.98
C ARG A 134 7.50 11.41 -2.26
N THR A 135 8.08 11.57 -1.07
CA THR A 135 8.59 10.45 -0.23
C THR A 135 7.48 9.49 0.24
N GLY A 136 6.22 9.90 0.13
CA GLY A 136 5.07 9.10 0.54
C GLY A 136 4.88 9.05 2.05
N ARG A 137 3.96 8.20 2.52
CA ARG A 137 3.71 8.02 3.96
C ARG A 137 4.85 7.20 4.58
N PRO A 138 5.40 7.62 5.75
CA PRO A 138 6.42 6.84 6.43
C PRO A 138 5.90 5.44 6.80
N ARG A 139 6.82 4.49 6.83
CA ARG A 139 6.53 3.09 7.16
C ARG A 139 6.30 2.95 8.66
N VAL A 140 5.50 1.95 9.04
CA VAL A 140 5.28 1.56 10.43
C VAL A 140 6.44 0.72 10.97
N THR A 141 7.20 0.06 10.09
CA THR A 141 8.35 -0.77 10.47
C THR A 141 9.65 -0.11 10.04
N ASP A 142 10.66 -0.26 10.89
CA ASP A 142 12.02 0.19 10.62
C ASP A 142 12.86 -0.88 9.91
N ARG A 143 14.04 -0.47 9.45
CA ARG A 143 15.01 -1.40 8.84
C ARG A 143 15.45 -2.49 9.81
N ASN A 144 15.52 -2.19 11.11
CA ASN A 144 15.90 -3.15 12.15
C ASN A 144 14.79 -4.19 12.37
N ASP A 145 13.55 -3.72 12.43
CA ASP A 145 12.37 -4.58 12.51
C ASP A 145 12.30 -5.54 11.32
N ASP A 146 12.45 -5.02 10.11
CA ASP A 146 12.44 -5.81 8.88
C ASP A 146 13.57 -6.87 8.90
N ARG A 147 14.76 -6.54 9.41
CA ARG A 147 15.85 -7.50 9.61
C ARG A 147 15.50 -8.59 10.62
N ASN A 148 14.90 -8.22 11.75
CA ASN A 148 14.51 -9.15 12.80
C ASN A 148 13.39 -10.09 12.32
N ILE A 149 12.38 -9.58 11.61
CA ILE A 149 11.33 -10.39 10.97
C ILE A 149 11.95 -11.45 10.05
N LEU A 150 12.89 -11.05 9.20
CA LEU A 150 13.54 -11.98 8.27
C LEU A 150 14.45 -12.98 8.98
N LYS A 151 15.16 -12.56 10.03
CA LYS A 151 16.00 -13.43 10.85
C LYS A 151 15.16 -14.51 11.52
N THR A 152 14.10 -14.14 12.24
CA THR A 152 13.20 -15.09 12.90
C THR A 152 12.60 -16.10 11.92
N SER A 153 12.17 -15.63 10.74
CA SER A 153 11.62 -16.51 9.70
C SER A 153 12.65 -17.49 9.13
N ARG A 154 13.93 -17.10 9.03
CA ARG A 154 15.00 -17.96 8.51
C ARG A 154 15.47 -18.97 9.55
N THR A 155 15.57 -18.56 10.81
CA THR A 155 15.91 -19.45 11.92
C THR A 155 14.86 -20.56 12.08
N ASN A 156 13.57 -20.19 12.03
CA ASN A 156 12.48 -21.13 12.22
C ASN A 156 11.44 -21.02 11.07
N PRO A 157 11.63 -21.73 9.95
CA PRO A 157 10.76 -21.62 8.76
C PRO A 157 9.30 -22.05 8.95
N ARG A 158 8.99 -22.77 10.05
CA ARG A 158 7.62 -23.20 10.39
C ARG A 158 6.83 -22.13 11.16
N LEU A 159 7.47 -21.05 11.60
CA LEU A 159 6.77 -19.99 12.32
C LEU A 159 5.80 -19.25 11.41
N THR A 160 4.60 -19.02 11.94
CA THR A 160 3.56 -18.27 11.23
C THR A 160 3.79 -16.76 11.40
N ALA A 161 3.34 -15.96 10.44
CA ALA A 161 3.42 -14.49 10.53
C ALA A 161 2.92 -13.87 11.86
N PRO A 162 1.79 -14.30 12.47
CA PRO A 162 1.38 -13.79 13.78
C PRO A 162 2.30 -14.24 14.92
N ALA A 163 2.93 -15.41 14.83
CA ALA A 163 3.93 -15.85 15.79
C ALA A 163 5.21 -15.02 15.68
N ILE A 164 5.70 -14.79 14.46
CA ILE A 164 6.85 -13.91 14.18
C ILE A 164 6.57 -12.49 14.70
N ARG A 165 5.36 -11.96 14.45
CA ARG A 165 4.97 -10.65 14.98
C ARG A 165 5.08 -10.62 16.50
N ARG A 166 4.55 -11.64 17.19
CA ARG A 166 4.61 -11.70 18.65
C ARG A 166 6.06 -11.69 19.10
N GLU A 167 6.90 -12.57 18.56
CA GLU A 167 8.30 -12.72 18.95
C GLU A 167 9.15 -11.46 18.70
N VAL A 168 9.01 -10.83 17.53
CA VAL A 168 9.83 -9.66 17.15
C VAL A 168 9.38 -8.39 17.87
N PHE A 169 8.07 -8.23 18.12
CA PHE A 169 7.51 -7.00 18.65
C PHE A 169 6.97 -7.16 20.09
N LEU A 170 7.52 -8.09 20.88
CA LEU A 170 7.10 -8.32 22.28
C LEU A 170 7.11 -7.03 23.10
N ASN A 171 8.18 -6.24 22.98
CA ASN A 171 8.40 -5.02 23.76
C ASN A 171 8.15 -3.73 22.95
N SER A 172 7.57 -3.86 21.75
CA SER A 172 7.34 -2.69 20.91
C SER A 172 6.06 -1.97 21.35
N PRO A 173 6.09 -0.64 21.55
CA PRO A 173 4.92 0.11 21.99
C PRO A 173 3.80 0.14 20.93
N SER A 174 4.14 -0.06 19.66
CA SER A 174 3.17 -0.08 18.55
C SER A 174 3.52 -1.20 17.57
N PRO A 175 3.08 -2.44 17.84
CA PRO A 175 3.39 -3.57 16.98
C PRO A 175 2.65 -3.45 15.63
N PRO A 176 3.32 -3.72 14.50
CA PRO A 176 2.68 -3.66 13.19
C PRO A 176 1.61 -4.75 13.05
N SER A 177 0.65 -4.53 12.15
CA SER A 177 -0.35 -5.54 11.83
C SER A 177 0.29 -6.81 11.24
N VAL A 178 -0.38 -7.96 11.38
CA VAL A 178 0.07 -9.23 10.77
C VAL A 178 0.23 -9.10 9.24
N SER A 179 -0.64 -8.30 8.61
CA SER A 179 -0.55 -8.01 7.17
C SER A 179 0.74 -7.29 6.80
N THR A 180 1.18 -6.33 7.62
CA THR A 180 2.47 -5.65 7.43
C THR A 180 3.63 -6.64 7.52
N VAL A 181 3.65 -7.54 8.50
CA VAL A 181 4.69 -8.58 8.62
C VAL A 181 4.70 -9.50 7.39
N LYS A 182 3.54 -9.96 6.92
CA LYS A 182 3.44 -10.75 5.68
C LYS A 182 3.99 -10.00 4.47
N ARG A 183 3.67 -8.71 4.32
CA ARG A 183 4.19 -7.87 3.24
C ARG A 183 5.72 -7.76 3.29
N ARG A 184 6.33 -7.69 4.48
CA ARG A 184 7.80 -7.70 4.63
C ARG A 184 8.42 -9.02 4.23
N LEU A 185 7.84 -10.15 4.68
CA LEU A 185 8.28 -11.48 4.27
C LEU A 185 8.20 -11.65 2.75
N ASN A 186 7.08 -11.29 2.14
CA ASN A 186 6.88 -11.37 0.70
C ASN A 186 7.84 -10.45 -0.09
N ALA A 187 8.11 -9.23 0.40
CA ALA A 187 9.06 -8.31 -0.23
C ALA A 187 10.48 -8.86 -0.26
N ALA A 188 10.84 -9.73 0.69
CA ALA A 188 12.10 -10.46 0.72
C ALA A 188 12.05 -11.82 0.01
N GLY A 189 10.95 -12.15 -0.67
CA GLY A 189 10.76 -13.42 -1.38
C GLY A 189 10.36 -14.62 -0.52
N ILE A 190 10.14 -14.43 0.79
CA ILE A 190 9.71 -15.51 1.70
C ILE A 190 8.19 -15.64 1.61
N MET A 191 7.74 -16.61 0.81
CA MET A 191 6.33 -16.90 0.61
C MET A 191 5.90 -18.14 1.37
N GLY A 192 4.73 -18.08 1.99
CA GLY A 192 4.08 -19.27 2.53
C GLY A 192 3.61 -20.17 1.38
N ARG A 193 4.42 -21.16 1.01
CA ARG A 193 4.05 -22.17 0.00
C ARG A 193 3.71 -23.50 0.68
N ARG A 194 2.77 -24.23 0.10
CA ARG A 194 2.52 -25.63 0.45
C ARG A 194 3.40 -26.52 -0.44
N PRO A 195 4.15 -27.49 0.12
CA PRO A 195 4.89 -28.43 -0.70
C PRO A 195 3.93 -29.21 -1.60
N LYS A 196 4.30 -29.41 -2.87
CA LYS A 196 3.52 -30.23 -3.80
C LYS A 196 3.63 -31.69 -3.36
N LYS A 197 2.50 -32.40 -3.32
CA LYS A 197 2.50 -33.86 -3.14
C LYS A 197 3.30 -34.47 -4.29
N LYS A 198 4.46 -35.05 -4.00
CA LYS A 198 5.22 -35.81 -4.98
C LYS A 198 4.49 -37.14 -5.23
N PRO A 199 4.45 -37.66 -6.47
CA PRO A 199 3.93 -39.01 -6.69
C PRO A 199 4.73 -40.00 -5.85
N LEU A 200 4.05 -41.00 -5.30
CA LEU A 200 4.70 -42.07 -4.56
C LEU A 200 5.62 -42.82 -5.52
N ILE A 201 6.92 -42.86 -5.21
CA ILE A 201 7.89 -43.63 -5.98
C ILE A 201 7.66 -45.10 -5.63
N SER A 202 7.45 -45.93 -6.67
CA SER A 202 7.34 -47.38 -6.51
C SER A 202 8.59 -47.97 -5.86
N GLU A 203 8.46 -49.10 -5.16
CA GLU A 203 9.58 -49.73 -4.45
C GLU A 203 10.77 -50.02 -5.37
N LYS A 204 10.49 -50.56 -6.57
CA LYS A 204 11.48 -50.82 -7.62
C LYS A 204 12.31 -49.57 -7.96
N ASN A 205 11.66 -48.43 -8.10
CA ASN A 205 12.32 -47.17 -8.46
C ASN A 205 13.10 -46.57 -7.28
N ARG A 206 12.68 -46.83 -6.04
CA ARG A 206 13.41 -46.41 -4.84
C ARG A 206 14.72 -47.18 -4.71
N VAL A 207 14.67 -48.50 -4.85
CA VAL A 207 15.87 -49.37 -4.83
C VAL A 207 16.83 -49.00 -5.96
N ALA A 208 16.32 -48.80 -7.18
CA ALA A 208 17.14 -48.40 -8.32
C ALA A 208 17.86 -47.05 -8.09
N ARG A 209 17.20 -46.08 -7.45
CA ARG A 209 17.83 -44.79 -7.11
C ARG A 209 18.94 -44.93 -6.08
N VAL A 210 18.71 -45.69 -5.00
CA VAL A 210 19.72 -45.93 -3.97
C VAL A 210 20.92 -46.67 -4.56
N LYS A 211 20.66 -47.69 -5.39
CA LYS A 211 21.71 -48.44 -6.09
C LYS A 211 22.52 -47.55 -7.03
N LEU A 212 21.86 -46.68 -7.80
CA LEU A 212 22.54 -45.72 -8.68
C LEU A 212 23.47 -44.78 -7.89
N GLU A 213 23.02 -44.29 -6.73
CA GLU A 213 23.81 -43.44 -5.85
C GLU A 213 25.05 -44.20 -5.34
N GLN A 214 24.86 -45.43 -4.84
CA GLN A 214 25.94 -46.31 -4.36
C GLN A 214 26.95 -46.61 -5.47
N ASP A 215 26.47 -47.01 -6.65
CA ASP A 215 27.31 -47.28 -7.83
C ASP A 215 28.09 -46.02 -8.25
N SER A 216 27.49 -44.83 -8.16
CA SER A 216 28.16 -43.55 -8.47
C SER A 216 29.27 -43.19 -7.49
N VAL A 217 29.10 -43.55 -6.21
CA VAL A 217 30.11 -43.35 -5.16
C VAL A 217 31.26 -44.33 -5.37
N VAL A 218 30.94 -45.59 -5.69
CA VAL A 218 31.92 -46.62 -6.02
C VAL A 218 32.71 -46.26 -7.29
N ARG A 219 32.06 -45.70 -8.32
CA ARG A 219 32.75 -45.21 -9.54
C ARG A 219 33.65 -44.01 -9.28
N ARG A 220 33.30 -43.13 -8.34
CA ARG A 220 34.12 -41.96 -7.97
C ARG A 220 35.32 -42.33 -7.12
N ASN A 221 35.17 -43.30 -6.22
CA ASN A 221 36.18 -43.67 -5.23
C ASN A 221 36.96 -44.94 -5.60
N GLY A 222 36.51 -45.68 -6.62
CA GLY A 222 37.16 -46.87 -7.13
C GLY A 222 38.33 -46.56 -8.05
N PRO A 223 39.23 -47.53 -8.29
CA PRO A 223 40.32 -47.36 -9.25
C PRO A 223 39.75 -47.04 -10.63
N PRO A 224 40.38 -46.13 -11.40
CA PRO A 224 39.92 -45.80 -12.74
C PRO A 224 39.85 -47.08 -13.58
N PRO A 225 38.82 -47.26 -14.42
CA PRO A 225 38.70 -48.45 -15.23
C PRO A 225 39.97 -48.57 -16.09
N CYS A 226 40.69 -49.69 -15.94
CA CYS A 226 41.80 -50.01 -16.81
C CYS A 226 41.23 -50.26 -18.21
N PHE A 227 41.39 -49.28 -19.10
CA PHE A 227 41.19 -49.49 -20.52
C PHE A 227 42.29 -50.46 -20.99
N THR A 228 42.03 -51.76 -20.92
CA THR A 228 42.81 -52.73 -21.67
C THR A 228 42.61 -52.37 -23.14
N LYS A 229 43.68 -51.87 -23.78
CA LYS A 229 43.70 -51.65 -25.23
C LYS A 229 43.48 -53.00 -25.89
N GLY A 230 42.22 -53.32 -26.18
CA GLY A 230 41.86 -54.39 -27.09
C GLY A 230 42.54 -54.13 -28.42
N ASN A 231 43.29 -55.13 -28.85
CA ASN A 231 44.10 -55.13 -30.06
C ASN A 231 43.18 -54.94 -31.28
N TRP A 232 43.14 -53.73 -31.84
CA TRP A 232 42.47 -53.46 -33.12
C TRP A 232 43.33 -54.00 -34.26
N TYR A 233 43.40 -55.33 -34.42
CA TYR A 233 43.85 -55.92 -35.68
C TYR A 233 42.62 -56.09 -36.58
N PHE A 234 42.48 -55.18 -37.54
CA PHE A 234 41.75 -55.43 -38.77
C PHE A 234 42.61 -56.39 -39.61
N GLY A 235 42.06 -57.55 -39.96
CA GLY A 235 42.56 -58.50 -40.96
C GLY A 235 41.40 -58.93 -41.83
#